data_AF-A0A821H4F5-F1
#
_entry.id   AF-A0A821H4F5-F1
#
_cell.length_a   1.000
_cell.length_b   1.000
_cell.length_c   1.000
_cell.angle_alpha   90.00
_cell.angle_beta   90.00
_cell.angle_gamma   90.00
#
_symmetry.space_group_name_H-M   'P 1'
#
loop_
_entity.id
_entity.type
_entity.pdbx_description
1 polymer ?
#
loop_
_entity_poly.entity_id
_entity_poly.type
_entity_poly.pdbx_seq_one_letter_code
_entity_poly.pdbx_strand_id
1 'polypeptide(L)'
;SLAADDESINLKYIKDDIRLCTIQRAIPQQLIGVHFHYFAPQRFHYIKLIDGLPSSLAHRAELKSYDRIIFFNDIHIENETDDQFRHRFNTERHLPVQMLVCSPVTYAHYKANKKIFHCNLRTIRYLKPVYATSSNEHISNYHF
;
A
#
# COMPACT_ATOMS: atom_id res chain seq x y z
N SER A 1 -8.64 22.23 -4.27
CA SER A 1 -7.42 22.22 -5.08
C SER A 1 -6.62 20.98 -4.71
N LEU A 2 -6.19 20.16 -5.68
CA LEU A 2 -5.55 18.85 -5.45
C LEU A 2 -4.10 18.91 -4.96
N ALA A 3 -3.58 20.11 -4.69
CA ALA A 3 -2.23 20.35 -4.19
C ALA A 3 -2.16 20.55 -2.66
N ALA A 4 -3.30 20.58 -1.96
CA ALA A 4 -3.36 20.96 -0.54
C ALA A 4 -3.13 19.79 0.45
N ASP A 5 -3.22 18.54 0.01
CA ASP A 5 -3.19 17.36 0.89
C ASP A 5 -2.03 16.40 0.60
N ASP A 6 -0.91 16.88 0.04
CA ASP A 6 0.31 16.09 0.13
C ASP A 6 0.88 16.28 1.54
N GLU A 7 0.53 15.37 2.46
CA GLU A 7 1.05 15.33 3.84
C GLU A 7 2.60 15.35 3.90
N SER A 8 3.28 15.19 2.76
CA SER A 8 4.72 15.34 2.63
C SER A 8 5.23 16.79 2.81
N ILE A 9 4.39 17.82 2.60
CA ILE A 9 4.83 19.23 2.46
C ILE A 9 5.61 19.74 3.68
N ASN A 10 5.42 19.15 4.87
CA ASN A 10 6.12 19.55 6.11
C ASN A 10 6.99 18.44 6.72
N LEU A 11 7.11 17.29 6.09
CA LEU A 11 7.84 16.17 6.66
C LEU A 11 9.26 16.07 6.09
N LYS A 12 10.26 16.04 6.97
CA LYS A 12 11.67 15.93 6.60
C LYS A 12 12.07 14.48 6.40
N TYR A 13 12.73 14.19 5.27
CA TYR A 13 13.39 12.90 5.08
C TYR A 13 14.53 12.73 6.10
N ILE A 14 14.46 11.68 6.91
CA ILE A 14 15.49 11.30 7.88
C ILE A 14 16.17 10.00 7.45
N LYS A 15 15.36 8.99 7.12
CA LYS A 15 15.80 7.67 6.67
C LYS A 15 14.70 7.01 5.84
N ASP A 16 15.07 5.96 5.13
CA ASP A 16 14.14 5.11 4.41
C ASP A 16 13.08 4.51 5.34
N ASP A 17 11.82 4.68 4.96
CA ASP A 17 10.69 3.93 5.49
C ASP A 17 10.10 3.08 4.36
N ILE A 18 10.86 2.09 3.90
CA ILE A 18 10.45 1.14 2.86
C ILE A 18 10.10 -0.18 3.53
N ARG A 19 8.88 -0.68 3.29
CA ARG A 19 8.32 -1.85 3.96
C ARG A 19 7.78 -2.82 2.92
N LEU A 20 8.10 -4.11 3.07
CA LEU A 20 7.38 -5.18 2.37
C LEU A 20 6.31 -5.72 3.32
N CYS A 21 5.05 -5.39 3.02
CA CYS A 21 3.88 -5.83 3.77
C CYS A 21 3.25 -7.03 3.05
N THR A 22 3.00 -8.13 3.75
CA THR A 22 2.36 -9.34 3.20
C THR A 22 1.09 -9.67 3.98
N ILE A 23 -0.03 -9.81 3.28
CA ILE A 23 -1.32 -10.20 3.84
C ILE A 23 -1.81 -11.48 3.17
N GLN A 24 -2.05 -12.52 3.97
CA GLN A 24 -2.70 -13.75 3.56
C GLN A 24 -4.21 -13.67 3.89
N ARG A 25 -5.03 -13.65 2.84
CA ARG A 25 -6.49 -13.77 2.97
C ARG A 25 -6.86 -15.22 3.29
N ALA A 26 -7.94 -15.41 4.03
CA ALA A 26 -8.57 -16.73 4.22
C ALA A 26 -9.38 -17.12 2.97
N ILE A 27 -10.05 -16.15 2.35
CA ILE A 27 -10.82 -16.31 1.11
C ILE A 27 -10.55 -15.14 0.14
N PRO A 28 -10.65 -15.32 -1.18
CA PRO A 28 -10.31 -14.27 -2.16
C PRO A 28 -11.11 -12.96 -1.99
N GLN A 29 -12.36 -13.03 -1.53
CA GLN A 29 -13.23 -11.86 -1.35
C GLN A 29 -12.98 -11.08 -0.06
N GLN A 30 -12.21 -11.62 0.89
CA GLN A 30 -12.01 -11.01 2.19
C GLN A 30 -11.36 -9.64 2.07
N LEU A 31 -12.02 -8.58 2.56
CA LEU A 31 -11.47 -7.23 2.56
C LEU A 31 -10.23 -7.13 3.47
N ILE A 32 -9.24 -6.35 3.02
CA ILE A 32 -7.99 -6.14 3.79
C ILE A 32 -8.03 -4.87 4.65
N GLY A 33 -9.00 -3.97 4.45
CA GLY A 33 -9.13 -2.73 5.21
C GLY A 33 -8.45 -1.50 4.59
N VAL A 34 -8.40 -1.41 3.25
CA VAL A 34 -7.83 -0.24 2.55
C VAL A 34 -8.69 0.22 1.38
N HIS A 35 -8.62 1.52 1.09
CA HIS A 35 -8.93 2.10 -0.21
C HIS A 35 -7.62 2.34 -0.98
N PHE A 36 -7.60 1.95 -2.25
CA PHE A 36 -6.54 2.33 -3.18
C PHE A 36 -6.93 3.62 -3.90
N HIS A 37 -5.99 4.52 -4.05
CA HIS A 37 -6.14 5.77 -4.77
C HIS A 37 -5.01 5.93 -5.78
N TYR A 38 -5.29 6.63 -6.86
CA TYR A 38 -4.30 6.98 -7.89
C TYR A 38 -4.18 8.49 -8.02
N PHE A 39 -2.96 9.00 -7.95
CA PHE A 39 -2.66 10.41 -8.16
C PHE A 39 -2.13 10.63 -9.58
N ALA A 40 -3.03 10.88 -10.52
CA ALA A 40 -2.73 10.99 -11.94
C ALA A 40 -1.61 12.00 -12.29
N PRO A 41 -1.51 13.21 -11.67
CA PRO A 41 -0.49 14.19 -12.04
C PRO A 41 0.96 13.70 -11.84
N GLN A 42 1.22 12.87 -10.82
CA GLN A 42 2.54 12.29 -10.56
C GLN A 42 2.59 10.77 -10.77
N ARG A 43 1.52 10.20 -11.32
CA ARG A 43 1.39 8.78 -11.69
C ARG A 43 1.85 7.83 -10.58
N PHE A 44 1.17 7.85 -9.42
CA PHE A 44 1.43 6.86 -8.38
C PHE A 44 0.16 6.39 -7.70
N HIS A 45 0.22 5.17 -7.17
CA HIS A 45 -0.83 4.60 -6.33
C HIS A 45 -0.49 4.80 -4.85
N TYR A 46 -1.51 5.05 -4.04
CA TYR A 46 -1.35 5.15 -2.60
C TYR A 46 -2.54 4.54 -1.85
N ILE A 47 -2.31 4.25 -0.58
CA ILE A 47 -3.25 3.58 0.31
C ILE A 47 -3.93 4.62 1.20
N LYS A 48 -5.23 4.49 1.45
CA LYS A 48 -5.90 5.09 2.61
C LYS A 48 -6.49 3.96 3.44
N LEU A 49 -6.15 3.87 4.72
CA LEU A 49 -6.77 2.89 5.61
C LEU A 49 -8.25 3.25 5.81
N ILE A 50 -9.09 2.24 6.01
CA ILE A 50 -10.50 2.46 6.35
C ILE A 50 -10.58 2.90 7.80
N ASP A 51 -11.20 4.05 8.06
CA ASP A 51 -11.36 4.59 9.41
C ASP A 51 -12.18 3.65 10.30
N GLY A 52 -11.82 3.55 11.59
CA GLY A 52 -12.55 2.73 12.56
C GLY A 52 -12.27 1.22 12.49
N LEU A 53 -11.27 0.75 11.72
CA LEU A 53 -10.90 -0.68 11.61
C LEU A 53 -9.47 -1.01 12.09
N PRO A 54 -9.14 -0.78 13.37
CA PRO A 54 -7.79 -1.01 13.90
C PRO A 54 -7.36 -2.49 13.91
N SER A 55 -8.31 -3.44 13.88
CA SER A 55 -8.06 -4.89 13.80
C SER A 55 -7.88 -5.41 12.35
N SER A 56 -8.05 -4.55 11.34
CA SER A 56 -7.98 -4.97 9.94
C SER A 56 -6.64 -5.58 9.56
N LEU A 57 -6.66 -6.42 8.51
CA LEU A 57 -5.45 -7.04 7.97
C LEU A 57 -4.38 -6.01 7.60
N ALA A 58 -4.80 -4.88 7.04
CA ALA A 58 -3.93 -3.77 6.66
C ALA A 58 -3.24 -3.11 7.86
N HIS A 59 -3.99 -2.79 8.91
CA HIS A 59 -3.43 -2.23 10.14
C HIS A 59 -2.42 -3.19 10.77
N ARG A 60 -2.76 -4.48 10.87
CA ARG A 60 -1.85 -5.50 11.43
C ARG A 60 -0.62 -5.72 10.56
N ALA A 61 -0.71 -5.48 9.24
CA ALA A 61 0.42 -5.57 8.31
C ALA A 61 1.28 -4.30 8.29
N GLU A 62 1.03 -3.37 9.23
CA GLU A 62 1.70 -2.08 9.37
C GLU A 62 1.67 -1.22 8.09
N LEU A 63 0.60 -1.37 7.29
CA LEU A 63 0.27 -0.38 6.26
C LEU A 63 -0.17 0.90 6.96
N LYS A 64 0.15 2.03 6.35
CA LYS A 64 -0.24 3.36 6.82
C LYS A 64 -1.02 4.07 5.73
N SER A 65 -1.93 4.95 6.13
CA SER A 65 -2.52 5.88 5.17
C SER A 65 -1.39 6.70 4.51
N TYR A 66 -1.59 6.98 3.22
CA TYR A 66 -0.69 7.68 2.31
C TYR A 66 0.59 6.93 1.92
N ASP A 67 0.76 5.68 2.34
CA ASP A 67 1.82 4.82 1.81
C ASP A 67 1.74 4.74 0.28
N ARG A 68 2.85 5.03 -0.40
CA ARG A 68 3.00 4.91 -1.86
C ARG A 68 3.31 3.46 -2.21
N ILE A 69 2.59 2.89 -3.16
CA ILE A 69 2.78 1.50 -3.58
C ILE A 69 3.77 1.48 -4.74
N ILE A 70 4.89 0.79 -4.53
CA ILE A 70 5.97 0.67 -5.52
C ILE A 70 5.86 -0.65 -6.26
N PHE A 71 5.70 -1.74 -5.51
CA PHE A 71 5.48 -3.07 -6.05
C PHE A 71 4.19 -3.66 -5.50
N PHE A 72 3.48 -4.41 -6.35
CA PHE A 72 2.36 -5.26 -5.97
C PHE A 72 2.62 -6.65 -6.53
N ASN A 73 2.69 -7.67 -5.67
CA ASN A 73 2.96 -9.07 -6.03
C ASN A 73 4.16 -9.20 -7.00
N ASP A 74 5.32 -8.67 -6.58
CA ASP A 74 6.58 -8.65 -7.33
C ASP A 74 6.60 -7.85 -8.63
N ILE A 75 5.48 -7.21 -9.02
CA ILE A 75 5.41 -6.33 -10.18
C ILE A 75 5.61 -4.88 -9.75
N HIS A 76 6.50 -4.16 -10.45
CA HIS A 76 6.70 -2.73 -10.23
C HIS A 76 5.56 -1.93 -10.88
N ILE A 77 4.78 -1.20 -10.07
CA ILE A 77 3.51 -0.60 -10.52
C ILE A 77 3.53 0.93 -10.66
N GLU A 78 4.66 1.61 -10.41
CA GLU A 78 4.70 3.09 -10.50
C GLU A 78 4.35 3.63 -11.91
N ASN A 79 4.41 2.80 -12.94
CA ASN A 79 4.02 3.19 -14.30
C ASN A 79 2.63 2.69 -14.72
N GLU A 80 1.96 1.88 -13.90
CA GLU A 80 0.62 1.37 -14.19
C GLU A 80 -0.43 2.49 -14.05
N THR A 81 -1.49 2.43 -14.87
CA THR A 81 -2.70 3.22 -14.66
C THR A 81 -3.55 2.62 -13.53
N ASP A 82 -4.51 3.39 -12.99
CA ASP A 82 -5.46 2.87 -11.99
C ASP A 82 -6.19 1.63 -12.53
N ASP A 83 -6.66 1.64 -13.78
CA ASP A 83 -7.34 0.48 -14.38
C ASP A 83 -6.45 -0.77 -14.43
N GLN A 84 -5.17 -0.62 -14.79
CA GLN A 84 -4.22 -1.74 -14.84
C GLN A 84 -3.99 -2.32 -13.44
N PHE A 85 -3.76 -1.45 -12.45
CA PHE A 85 -3.57 -1.86 -11.06
C PHE A 85 -4.83 -2.52 -10.48
N ARG A 86 -6.02 -1.95 -10.72
CA ARG A 86 -7.31 -2.50 -10.26
C ARG A 86 -7.62 -3.84 -10.91
N HIS A 87 -7.34 -3.98 -12.21
CA HIS A 87 -7.49 -5.25 -12.90
C HIS A 87 -6.62 -6.32 -12.23
N ARG A 88 -5.33 -6.03 -12.02
CA ARG A 88 -4.39 -6.91 -11.32
C ARG A 88 -4.87 -7.29 -9.92
N PHE A 89 -5.20 -6.30 -9.10
CA PHE A 89 -5.68 -6.52 -7.74
C PHE A 89 -6.91 -7.43 -7.69
N ASN A 90 -7.77 -7.35 -8.70
CA ASN A 90 -8.98 -8.16 -8.80
C ASN A 90 -8.73 -9.58 -9.33
N THR A 91 -7.82 -9.77 -10.29
CA THR A 91 -7.52 -11.08 -10.87
C THR A 91 -6.62 -11.92 -9.96
N GLU A 92 -5.73 -11.29 -9.20
CA GLU A 92 -4.77 -11.94 -8.31
C GLU A 92 -5.30 -12.16 -6.88
N ARG A 93 -6.62 -12.09 -6.66
CA ARG A 93 -7.23 -12.25 -5.32
C ARG A 93 -6.97 -13.61 -4.65
N HIS A 94 -6.55 -14.61 -5.41
CA HIS A 94 -6.18 -15.94 -4.92
C HIS A 94 -4.75 -15.99 -4.36
N LEU A 95 -3.93 -14.97 -4.64
CA LEU A 95 -2.57 -14.84 -4.14
C LEU A 95 -2.54 -14.07 -2.81
N PRO A 96 -1.46 -14.21 -2.02
CA PRO A 96 -1.17 -13.25 -0.96
C PRO A 96 -1.10 -11.83 -1.54
N VAL A 97 -1.52 -10.84 -0.76
CA VAL A 97 -1.32 -9.43 -1.11
C VAL A 97 0.06 -9.01 -0.61
N GLN A 98 1.02 -8.84 -1.52
CA GLN A 98 2.35 -8.34 -1.20
C GLN A 98 2.52 -6.94 -1.77
N MET A 99 2.84 -5.98 -0.90
CA MET A 99 3.03 -4.60 -1.30
C MET A 99 4.36 -4.09 -0.77
N LEU A 100 5.25 -3.67 -1.68
CA LEU A 100 6.39 -2.85 -1.32
C LEU A 100 5.92 -1.40 -1.28
N VAL A 101 5.88 -0.84 -0.08
CA VAL A 101 5.38 0.52 0.15
C VAL A 101 6.45 1.42 0.76
N CYS A 102 6.26 2.73 0.63
CA CYS A 102 7.03 3.70 1.40
C CYS A 102 6.21 4.93 1.77
N SER A 103 6.70 5.68 2.77
CA SER A 103 6.08 6.95 3.15
C SER A 103 6.17 8.00 2.03
N PRO A 104 5.25 8.98 1.97
CA PRO A 104 5.30 10.07 0.98
C PRO A 104 6.66 10.77 0.92
N VAL A 105 7.31 10.94 2.07
CA VAL A 105 8.61 11.61 2.21
C VAL A 105 9.75 10.78 1.62
N THR A 106 9.74 9.47 1.87
CA THR A 106 10.72 8.54 1.27
C THR A 106 10.56 8.54 -0.24
N TYR A 107 9.32 8.47 -0.72
CA TYR A 107 9.00 8.55 -2.14
C TYR A 107 9.53 9.84 -2.78
N ALA A 108 9.18 11.00 -2.21
CA ALA A 108 9.62 12.30 -2.70
C ALA A 108 11.15 12.41 -2.71
N HIS A 109 11.83 11.94 -1.66
CA HIS A 109 13.29 11.90 -1.60
C HIS A 109 13.88 11.05 -2.74
N TYR A 110 13.33 9.87 -3.00
CA TYR A 110 13.81 8.99 -4.07
C TYR A 110 13.63 9.64 -5.44
N LYS A 111 12.46 10.22 -5.72
CA LYS A 111 12.19 10.88 -7.01
C LYS A 111 13.06 12.12 -7.22
N ALA A 112 13.20 12.99 -6.22
CA ALA A 112 14.05 14.17 -6.29
C ALA A 112 15.53 13.82 -6.55
N ASN A 113 16.00 12.69 -6.03
CA ASN A 113 17.39 12.24 -6.18
C ASN A 113 17.58 11.19 -7.28
N LYS A 114 16.56 10.95 -8.13
CA LYS A 114 16.59 9.96 -9.23
C LYS A 114 17.02 8.55 -8.76
N LYS A 115 16.69 8.19 -7.52
CA LYS A 115 16.90 6.84 -6.98
C LYS A 115 15.81 5.91 -7.48
N ILE A 116 16.18 4.66 -7.74
CA ILE A 116 15.27 3.62 -8.23
C ILE A 116 14.87 2.73 -7.06
N PHE A 117 13.58 2.44 -6.94
CA PHE A 117 13.13 1.40 -6.03
C PHE A 117 13.29 0.02 -6.67
N HIS A 118 13.80 -0.93 -5.90
CA HIS A 118 13.86 -2.34 -6.31
C HIS A 118 13.70 -3.24 -5.08
N CYS A 119 13.22 -4.48 -5.28
CA CYS A 119 12.90 -5.44 -4.22
C CYS A 119 14.11 -5.91 -3.37
N ASN A 120 15.33 -5.58 -3.80
CA ASN A 120 16.60 -5.95 -3.14
C ASN A 120 17.29 -4.77 -2.41
N LEU A 121 16.61 -3.65 -2.20
CA LEU A 121 17.16 -2.54 -1.42
C LEU A 121 17.45 -3.01 0.02
N ARG A 122 18.67 -2.78 0.50
CA ARG A 122 19.10 -3.18 1.86
C ARG A 122 18.30 -2.49 2.98
N THR A 123 17.64 -1.38 2.65
CA THR A 123 16.83 -0.58 3.57
C THR A 123 15.39 -1.08 3.67
N ILE A 124 14.99 -2.08 2.88
CA ILE A 124 13.66 -2.69 2.98
C ILE A 124 13.53 -3.40 4.32
N ARG A 125 12.47 -3.03 5.05
CA ARG A 125 12.05 -3.75 6.25
C ARG A 125 11.02 -4.80 5.86
N TYR A 126 11.42 -6.07 5.87
CA TYR A 126 10.55 -7.21 5.62
C TYR A 126 9.70 -7.47 6.86
N LEU A 127 8.39 -7.27 6.74
CA LEU A 127 7.47 -7.47 7.86
C LEU A 127 6.98 -8.91 7.91
N LYS A 128 6.60 -9.36 9.11
CA LYS A 128 6.01 -10.68 9.28
C LYS A 128 4.67 -10.74 8.51
N PRO A 129 4.40 -11.79 7.72
CA PRO A 129 3.12 -11.95 7.06
C PRO A 129 1.96 -11.97 8.06
N VAL A 130 0.86 -11.33 7.68
CA VAL A 130 -0.37 -11.28 8.48
C VAL A 130 -1.39 -12.24 7.88
N TYR A 131 -1.92 -13.12 8.71
CA TYR A 131 -2.91 -14.12 8.30
C TYR A 131 -4.29 -13.74 8.82
N ALA A 132 -5.30 -13.82 7.95
CA ALA A 132 -6.68 -13.80 8.38
C ALA A 132 -6.93 -14.91 9.41
N THR A 133 -7.37 -14.54 10.61
CA THR A 133 -7.85 -15.51 11.60
C THR A 133 -9.30 -15.84 11.29
N SER A 134 -9.70 -17.09 11.47
CA SER A 134 -11.05 -17.62 11.21
C SER A 134 -12.15 -17.04 12.12
N SER A 135 -11.80 -16.11 13.01
CA SER A 135 -12.74 -15.41 13.88
C SER A 135 -13.55 -14.40 13.06
N ASN A 136 -14.84 -14.69 12.88
CA ASN A 136 -15.90 -13.89 12.24
C ASN A 136 -15.92 -12.41 12.67
N GLU A 137 -15.04 -11.57 12.14
CA GLU A 137 -15.32 -10.14 12.07
C GLU A 137 -16.15 -9.90 10.81
N HIS A 138 -17.48 -9.85 10.99
CA HIS A 138 -18.44 -9.37 10.00
C HIS A 138 -18.05 -7.94 9.58
N ILE A 139 -17.26 -7.80 8.52
CA ILE A 139 -17.12 -6.55 7.79
C ILE A 139 -18.33 -6.44 6.84
N SER A 140 -19.54 -6.32 7.40
CA SER A 140 -20.78 -6.23 6.62
C SER A 140 -21.31 -4.81 6.46
N ASN A 141 -20.69 -3.78 7.03
CA ASN A 141 -21.32 -2.45 7.12
C ASN A 141 -20.55 -1.29 6.46
N TYR A 142 -19.57 -1.54 5.60
CA TYR A 142 -18.94 -0.48 4.82
C TYR A 142 -19.32 -0.66 3.35
N HIS A 143 -20.41 0.00 2.96
CA HIS A 143 -20.78 0.15 1.54
C HIS A 143 -19.85 1.17 0.87
N PHE A 144 -19.59 0.89 -0.41
CA PHE A 144 -18.72 1.61 -1.35
C PHE A 144 -19.19 3.03 -1.66
#